data_AF-A0A1M3HN77-F1
#
_entry.id   AF-A0A1M3HN77-F1
#
_cell.length_a   1.000
_cell.length_b   1.000
_cell.length_c   1.000
_cell.angle_alpha   90.00
_cell.angle_beta   90.00
_cell.angle_gamma   90.00
#
_symmetry.space_group_name_H-M   'P 1'
#
loop_
_entity.id
_entity.type
_entity.pdbx_description
1 polymer ?
#
loop_
_entity_poly.entity_id
_entity_poly.type
_entity_poly.pdbx_seq_one_letter_code
_entity_poly.pdbx_strand_id
1 'polypeptide(L)'
;MAFRQGITYFRTWVSIRGLSIIPFITVVAAIIYVVIWQVRKTNKPSTLAFWQGLIRYGVAFDLAEFGWTKICHLQLVMPMSKLDLPYRSFSPPDLFWTFFSHSYLFSCIIGGLQIAGAMLLLFRRTRLVGAFILLPVLASPLFIFLSY
;
A
#
# COMPACT_ATOMS: atom_id res chain seq x y z
N MET A 1 -10.31 -5.03 2.67
CA MET A 1 -9.87 -6.43 2.92
C MET A 1 -10.49 -7.39 1.90
N ALA A 2 -11.81 -7.34 1.69
CA ALA A 2 -12.49 -8.21 0.72
C ALA A 2 -12.07 -7.97 -0.75
N PHE A 3 -11.79 -6.72 -1.14
CA PHE A 3 -11.44 -6.39 -2.52
C PHE A 3 -10.05 -6.93 -2.92
N ARG A 4 -9.02 -6.63 -2.11
CA ARG A 4 -7.64 -7.04 -2.41
C ARG A 4 -7.42 -8.54 -2.23
N GLN A 5 -8.05 -9.15 -1.22
CA GLN A 5 -8.04 -10.60 -1.08
C GLN A 5 -8.86 -11.28 -2.17
N GLY A 6 -10.01 -10.72 -2.58
CA GLY A 6 -10.79 -11.20 -3.71
C GLY A 6 -9.98 -11.24 -5.01
N ILE A 7 -9.18 -10.21 -5.29
CA ILE A 7 -8.24 -10.19 -6.42
C ILE A 7 -7.14 -11.24 -6.25
N THR A 8 -6.66 -11.46 -5.03
CA THR A 8 -5.60 -12.45 -4.75
C THR A 8 -6.09 -13.89 -4.89
N TYR A 9 -7.32 -14.18 -4.42
CA TYR A 9 -7.99 -15.45 -4.63
C TYR A 9 -8.36 -15.66 -6.11
N PHE A 10 -8.81 -14.63 -6.81
CA PHE A 10 -9.03 -14.72 -8.26
C PHE A 10 -7.73 -15.01 -9.01
N ARG A 11 -6.61 -14.46 -8.55
CA ARG A 11 -5.26 -14.68 -9.10
C ARG A 11 -4.78 -16.13 -8.97
N THR A 12 -5.21 -16.91 -7.98
CA THR A 12 -4.77 -18.32 -7.88
C THR A 12 -5.40 -19.23 -8.94
N TRP A 13 -6.49 -18.80 -9.56
CA TRP A 13 -7.19 -19.53 -10.63
C TRP A 13 -6.67 -19.21 -12.04
N VAL A 14 -5.80 -18.20 -12.18
CA VAL A 14 -5.33 -17.68 -13.47
C VAL A 14 -3.81 -17.81 -13.57
N SER A 15 -3.32 -18.30 -14.71
CA SER A 15 -1.88 -18.50 -14.97
C SER A 15 -1.09 -17.19 -14.82
N ILE A 16 0.04 -17.27 -14.10
CA ILE A 16 0.91 -16.14 -13.71
C ILE A 16 1.30 -15.27 -14.92
N ARG A 17 1.53 -15.90 -16.10
CA ARG A 17 1.90 -15.20 -17.34
C ARG A 17 0.77 -14.34 -17.92
N GLY A 18 -0.49 -14.79 -17.81
CA GLY A 18 -1.66 -14.03 -18.27
C GLY A 18 -2.00 -12.86 -17.35
N LEU A 19 -1.76 -13.03 -16.05
CA LEU A 19 -2.10 -12.03 -15.04
C LEU A 19 -1.17 -10.81 -15.07
N SER A 20 0.09 -10.99 -15.48
CA SER A 20 1.07 -9.89 -15.61
C SER A 20 0.82 -8.99 -16.82
N ILE A 21 0.10 -9.45 -17.85
CA ILE A 21 -0.17 -8.68 -19.06
C ILE A 21 -1.23 -7.60 -18.80
N ILE A 22 -2.21 -7.91 -17.95
CA ILE A 22 -3.31 -7.01 -17.59
C ILE A 22 -2.80 -5.68 -16.97
N PRO A 23 -1.95 -5.67 -15.92
CA PRO A 23 -1.43 -4.43 -15.36
C PRO A 23 -0.52 -3.69 -16.35
N PHE A 24 0.17 -4.39 -17.25
CA PHE A 24 0.99 -3.75 -18.27
C PHE A 24 0.14 -2.98 -19.28
N ILE A 25 -0.95 -3.60 -19.78
CA ILE A 25 -1.90 -2.97 -20.70
C ILE A 25 -2.58 -1.77 -20.04
N THR A 26 -2.98 -1.87 -18.76
CA THR A 26 -3.64 -0.74 -18.07
C THR A 26 -2.71 0.44 -17.88
N VAL A 27 -1.42 0.21 -17.60
CA VAL A 27 -0.41 1.28 -17.54
C VAL A 27 -0.23 1.93 -18.90
N VAL A 28 -0.10 1.15 -19.98
CA VAL A 28 0.03 1.67 -21.34
C VAL A 28 -1.20 2.50 -21.73
N ALA A 29 -2.41 2.01 -21.46
CA ALA A 29 -3.65 2.73 -21.73
C ALA A 29 -3.75 4.04 -20.92
N ALA A 30 -3.32 4.03 -19.65
CA ALA A 30 -3.28 5.22 -18.81
C ALA A 30 -2.31 6.27 -19.36
N ILE A 31 -1.12 5.86 -19.84
CA ILE A 31 -0.15 6.76 -20.47
C ILE A 31 -0.74 7.38 -21.74
N ILE A 32 -1.35 6.56 -22.61
CA ILE A 32 -1.99 7.04 -23.85
C ILE A 32 -3.09 8.06 -23.52
N TYR A 33 -3.94 7.76 -22.53
CA TYR A 33 -4.98 8.68 -22.09
C TYR A 33 -4.42 10.02 -21.59
N VAL A 34 -3.37 9.99 -20.76
CA VAL A 34 -2.70 11.21 -20.27
C VAL A 34 -2.09 12.01 -21.41
N VAL A 35 -1.43 11.37 -22.38
CA VAL A 35 -0.84 12.05 -23.54
C VAL A 35 -1.92 12.70 -24.41
N ILE A 36 -3.01 11.98 -24.73
CA ILE A 36 -4.13 12.53 -25.51
C ILE A 36 -4.75 13.73 -24.79
N TRP A 37 -4.94 13.63 -23.46
CA TRP A 37 -5.52 14.69 -22.66
C TRP A 37 -4.60 15.93 -22.60
N GLN A 38 -3.29 15.74 -22.48
CA GLN A 38 -2.28 16.80 -22.52
C GLN A 38 -2.26 17.54 -23.87
N VAL A 39 -2.32 16.78 -24.98
CA VAL A 39 -2.35 17.34 -26.34
C VAL A 39 -3.63 18.12 -26.62
N ARG A 40 -4.78 17.66 -26.10
CA ARG A 40 -6.08 18.33 -26.28
C ARG A 40 -6.24 19.63 -25.47
N LYS A 41 -5.25 20.03 -24.65
CA LYS A 41 -5.28 21.23 -23.78
C LYS A 41 -6.62 21.48 -23.07
N THR A 42 -7.37 20.42 -22.77
CA THR A 42 -8.70 20.51 -22.15
C THR A 42 -8.55 20.63 -20.64
N ASN A 43 -7.87 21.69 -20.20
CA ASN A 43 -7.55 21.98 -18.80
C ASN A 43 -8.74 22.64 -18.10
N LYS A 44 -9.88 21.96 -18.04
CA LYS A 44 -10.98 22.39 -17.18
C LYS A 44 -10.58 22.12 -15.72
N PRO A 45 -10.55 23.14 -14.83
CA PRO A 45 -10.13 22.96 -13.45
C PRO A 45 -11.03 21.97 -12.67
N SER A 46 -12.30 21.86 -13.07
CA SER A 46 -13.25 20.89 -12.51
C SER A 46 -12.85 19.43 -12.79
N THR A 47 -12.39 19.11 -14.00
CA THR A 47 -11.97 17.75 -14.37
C THR A 47 -10.69 17.34 -13.65
N LEU A 48 -9.74 18.26 -13.49
CA LEU A 48 -8.53 18.05 -12.69
C LEU A 48 -8.86 17.78 -11.22
N ALA A 49 -9.75 18.57 -10.64
CA ALA A 49 -10.20 18.39 -9.26
C ALA A 49 -10.92 17.05 -9.05
N PHE A 50 -11.67 16.58 -10.05
CA PHE A 50 -12.31 15.27 -10.05
C PHE A 50 -11.28 14.13 -10.01
N TRP A 51 -10.31 14.12 -10.95
CA TRP A 51 -9.27 13.08 -10.99
C TRP A 51 -8.39 13.07 -9.74
N GLN A 52 -8.00 14.25 -9.24
CA GLN A 52 -7.27 14.37 -7.98
C GLN A 52 -8.09 13.84 -6.81
N GLY A 53 -9.39 14.10 -6.77
CA GLY A 53 -10.30 13.52 -5.80
C GLY A 53 -10.33 12.00 -5.89
N LEU A 54 -10.55 11.44 -7.08
CA LEU A 54 -10.65 10.00 -7.29
C LEU A 54 -9.39 9.25 -6.83
N ILE A 55 -8.22 9.71 -7.27
CA ILE A 55 -6.92 9.12 -6.88
C ILE A 55 -6.75 9.23 -5.36
N ARG A 56 -7.08 10.38 -4.77
CA ARG A 56 -6.96 10.62 -3.33
C ARG A 56 -7.84 9.68 -2.50
N TYR A 57 -9.10 9.53 -2.88
CA TYR A 57 -10.02 8.59 -2.23
C TYR A 57 -9.53 7.15 -2.39
N GLY A 58 -9.05 6.78 -3.58
CA GLY A 58 -8.46 5.46 -3.83
C GLY A 58 -7.24 5.17 -2.96
N VAL A 59 -6.29 6.11 -2.87
CA VAL A 59 -5.09 5.97 -2.04
C VAL A 59 -5.43 5.91 -0.55
N ALA A 60 -6.36 6.76 -0.09
CA ALA A 60 -6.81 6.73 1.30
C ALA A 60 -7.48 5.39 1.64
N PHE A 61 -8.31 4.86 0.73
CA PHE A 61 -8.93 3.54 0.91
C PHE A 61 -7.90 2.42 0.96
N ASP A 62 -6.92 2.40 0.04
CA ASP A 62 -5.86 1.40 0.00
C ASP A 62 -4.99 1.43 1.27
N LEU A 63 -4.60 2.63 1.73
CA LEU A 63 -3.85 2.82 2.98
C LEU A 63 -4.64 2.36 4.21
N ALA A 64 -5.95 2.64 4.26
CA ALA A 64 -6.81 2.19 5.35
C ALA A 64 -6.96 0.66 5.34
N GLU A 65 -7.11 0.06 4.16
CA GLU A 65 -7.12 -1.40 4.01
C GLU A 65 -5.80 -2.02 4.45
N PHE A 66 -4.66 -1.42 4.10
CA PHE A 66 -3.34 -1.88 4.53
C PHE A 66 -3.16 -1.79 6.05
N GLY A 67 -3.55 -0.66 6.66
CA GLY A 67 -3.52 -0.50 8.11
C GLY A 67 -4.41 -1.52 8.82
N TRP A 68 -5.59 -1.83 8.27
CA TRP A 68 -6.48 -2.86 8.81
C TRP A 68 -5.84 -4.25 8.79
N THR A 69 -5.15 -4.60 7.70
CA THR A 69 -4.46 -5.90 7.62
C THR A 69 -3.31 -6.06 8.61
N LYS A 70 -2.69 -4.95 9.04
CA LYS A 70 -1.68 -4.96 10.12
C LYS A 70 -2.30 -5.24 11.49
N ILE A 71 -3.45 -4.62 11.78
CA ILE A 71 -4.20 -4.84 13.03
C ILE A 71 -4.69 -6.29 13.12
N CYS A 72 -5.16 -6.86 12.01
CA CYS A 72 -5.61 -8.26 11.98
C CYS A 72 -4.47 -9.29 11.94
N HIS A 73 -3.19 -8.88 12.01
CA HIS A 73 -2.03 -9.78 11.96
C HIS A 73 -1.98 -10.68 10.71
N LEU A 74 -2.52 -10.21 9.57
CA LEU A 74 -2.64 -11.01 8.36
C LEU A 74 -1.41 -10.97 7.45
N GLN A 75 -0.54 -9.96 7.63
CA GLN A 75 0.64 -9.75 6.77
C GLN A 75 1.97 -9.98 7.48
N LEU A 76 2.01 -9.87 8.81
CA LEU A 76 3.24 -9.89 9.62
C LEU A 76 3.37 -11.21 10.38
N VAL A 77 3.20 -12.34 9.69
CA VAL A 77 3.34 -13.67 10.30
C VAL A 77 4.64 -14.30 9.83
N MET A 78 5.53 -14.61 10.77
CA MET A 78 6.75 -15.34 10.46
C MET A 78 6.39 -16.78 10.04
N PRO A 79 6.86 -17.26 8.88
CA PRO A 79 6.61 -18.64 8.48
C PRO A 79 7.30 -19.61 9.45
N MET A 80 6.60 -20.68 9.83
CA MET A 80 7.10 -21.64 10.82
C MET A 80 8.48 -22.22 10.46
N SER A 81 8.76 -22.37 9.17
CA SER A 81 10.05 -22.85 8.64
C SER A 81 11.25 -21.97 8.96
N LYS A 82 11.03 -20.72 9.41
CA LYS A 82 12.11 -19.78 9.75
C LYS A 82 12.45 -19.77 11.24
N LEU A 83 11.67 -20.43 12.12
CA LEU A 83 11.93 -20.44 13.55
C LEU A 83 13.21 -21.22 13.92
N ASP A 84 13.55 -22.24 13.13
CA ASP A 84 14.70 -23.12 13.40
C ASP A 84 16.04 -22.55 12.90
N LEU A 85 16.02 -21.39 12.23
CA LEU A 85 17.22 -20.76 11.68
C LEU A 85 17.97 -19.94 12.74
N PRO A 86 19.30 -19.93 12.71
CA PRO A 86 20.08 -19.08 13.59
C PRO A 86 19.84 -17.60 13.28
N TYR A 87 19.70 -16.77 14.32
CA TYR A 87 19.38 -15.33 14.20
C TYR A 87 20.27 -14.56 13.23
N ARG A 88 21.56 -14.94 13.14
CA ARG A 88 22.56 -14.32 12.26
C ARG A 88 22.30 -14.53 10.75
N SER A 89 21.42 -15.47 10.40
CA SER A 89 21.07 -15.79 9.01
C SER A 89 19.85 -15.04 8.50
N PHE A 90 19.16 -14.26 9.35
CA PHE A 90 18.00 -13.49 8.93
C PHE A 90 18.41 -12.28 8.10
N SER A 91 17.69 -12.08 6.98
CA SER A 91 17.78 -10.85 6.21
C SER A 91 17.13 -9.67 6.97
N PRO A 92 17.53 -8.41 6.75
CA PRO A 92 16.88 -7.25 7.39
C PRO A 92 15.34 -7.22 7.24
N PRO A 93 14.75 -7.59 6.08
CA PRO A 93 13.31 -7.81 5.97
C PRO A 93 12.79 -8.87 6.95
N ASP A 94 13.41 -10.05 7.01
CA ASP A 94 12.98 -11.15 7.90
C ASP A 94 12.98 -10.70 9.37
N LEU A 95 13.99 -9.93 9.79
CA LEU A 95 14.07 -9.32 11.12
C LEU A 95 12.92 -8.35 11.39
N PHE A 96 12.61 -7.48 10.43
CA PHE A 96 11.47 -6.57 10.53
C PHE A 96 10.16 -7.34 10.71
N TRP A 97 9.88 -8.32 9.84
CA TRP A 97 8.66 -9.12 9.92
C TRP A 97 8.57 -9.89 11.25
N THR A 98 9.70 -10.44 11.75
CA THR A 98 9.76 -11.13 13.05
C THR A 98 9.42 -10.20 14.21
N PHE A 99 10.02 -8.99 14.24
CA PHE A 99 9.80 -8.02 15.31
C PHE A 99 8.34 -7.60 15.42
N PHE A 100 7.70 -7.30 14.29
CA PHE A 100 6.29 -6.93 14.23
C PHE A 100 5.34 -8.11 14.48
N SER A 101 5.75 -9.33 14.15
CA SER A 101 5.01 -10.55 14.49
C SER A 101 4.98 -10.79 16.00
N HIS A 102 6.10 -10.53 16.70
CA HIS A 102 6.18 -10.70 18.15
C HIS A 102 5.44 -9.58 18.92
N SER A 103 5.57 -8.33 18.46
CA SER A 103 5.01 -7.16 19.16
C SER A 103 3.65 -6.72 18.59
N TYR A 104 2.58 -7.46 18.91
CA TYR A 104 1.21 -7.21 18.45
C TYR A 104 0.73 -5.77 18.68
N LEU A 105 0.96 -5.24 19.89
CA LEU A 105 0.57 -3.87 20.24
C LEU A 105 1.25 -2.83 19.35
N PHE A 106 2.53 -3.03 19.01
CA PHE A 106 3.26 -2.12 18.14
C PHE A 106 2.72 -2.16 16.71
N SER A 107 2.44 -3.35 16.17
CA SER A 107 1.77 -3.52 14.88
C SER A 107 0.41 -2.81 14.85
N CYS A 108 -0.39 -2.92 15.93
CA CYS A 108 -1.68 -2.25 16.05
C CYS A 108 -1.55 -0.72 16.10
N ILE A 109 -0.56 -0.18 16.82
CA ILE A 109 -0.31 1.27 16.85
C ILE A 109 0.07 1.80 15.47
N ILE A 110 0.99 1.11 14.78
CA ILE A 110 1.41 1.49 13.42
C ILE A 110 0.23 1.38 12.44
N GLY A 111 -0.56 0.31 12.51
CA GLY A 111 -1.76 0.13 11.70
C GLY A 111 -2.82 1.21 11.98
N GLY A 112 -3.04 1.55 13.25
CA GLY A 112 -3.93 2.61 13.68
C GLY A 112 -3.50 3.99 13.21
N LEU A 113 -2.21 4.33 13.32
CA LEU A 113 -1.64 5.57 12.76
C LEU A 113 -1.80 5.63 11.24
N GLN A 114 -1.67 4.50 10.55
CA GLN A 114 -1.87 4.42 9.11
C GLN A 114 -3.32 4.68 8.72
N ILE A 115 -4.29 4.10 9.43
CA ILE A 115 -5.72 4.34 9.21
C ILE A 115 -6.08 5.79 9.54
N ALA A 116 -5.60 6.31 10.67
CA ALA A 116 -5.82 7.70 11.07
C ALA A 116 -5.25 8.68 10.03
N GLY A 117 -4.02 8.44 9.57
CA GLY A 117 -3.39 9.22 8.50
C GLY A 117 -4.16 9.16 7.18
N ALA A 118 -4.70 7.99 6.83
CA ALA A 118 -5.54 7.80 5.65
C ALA A 118 -6.89 8.54 5.76
N MET A 119 -7.52 8.53 6.94
CA MET A 119 -8.75 9.30 7.19
C MET A 119 -8.49 10.81 7.15
N LEU A 120 -7.39 11.29 7.74
CA LEU A 120 -6.97 12.69 7.66
C LEU A 120 -6.63 13.13 6.24
N LEU A 121 -6.16 12.19 5.40
CA LEU A 121 -5.98 12.41 3.98
C LEU A 121 -7.29 12.62 3.25
N LEU A 122 -8.49 12.36 3.78
CA LEU A 122 -9.76 12.64 3.07
C LEU A 122 -10.18 14.11 3.18
N PHE A 123 -9.91 14.76 4.32
CA PHE A 123 -10.33 16.14 4.55
C PHE A 123 -9.35 17.13 3.92
N ARG A 124 -9.86 18.14 3.17
CA ARG A 124 -9.02 19.14 2.49
C ARG A 124 -8.12 19.92 3.45
N ARG A 125 -8.57 20.15 4.69
CA ARG A 125 -7.87 20.97 5.69
C ARG A 125 -6.75 20.22 6.45
N THR A 126 -6.89 18.91 6.65
CA THR A 126 -5.93 18.08 7.43
C THR A 126 -4.98 17.27 6.56
N ARG A 127 -4.95 17.54 5.24
CA ARG A 127 -4.16 16.77 4.27
C ARG A 127 -2.68 16.74 4.61
N LEU A 128 -2.10 17.89 4.95
CA LEU A 128 -0.68 17.99 5.28
C LEU A 128 -0.36 17.17 6.54
N VAL A 129 -1.21 17.24 7.55
CA VAL A 129 -1.05 16.47 8.80
C VAL A 129 -1.12 14.97 8.52
N GLY A 130 -2.11 14.52 7.73
CA GLY A 130 -2.21 13.12 7.33
C GLY A 130 -0.97 12.63 6.57
N ALA A 131 -0.43 13.44 5.66
CA ALA A 131 0.80 13.13 4.94
C ALA A 131 2.02 13.03 5.89
N PHE A 132 2.16 13.97 6.84
CA PHE A 132 3.24 13.94 7.83
C PHE A 132 3.18 12.71 8.75
N ILE A 133 1.99 12.20 9.06
CA ILE A 133 1.82 10.96 9.84
C ILE A 133 2.14 9.74 8.99
N LEU A 134 1.71 9.72 7.73
CA LEU A 134 1.90 8.58 6.83
C LEU A 134 3.34 8.42 6.35
N LEU A 135 4.07 9.53 6.17
CA LEU A 135 5.46 9.51 5.72
C LEU A 135 6.36 8.60 6.56
N PRO A 136 6.52 8.77 7.89
CA PRO A 136 7.37 7.91 8.70
C PRO A 136 6.87 6.46 8.74
N VAL A 137 5.54 6.25 8.74
CA VAL A 137 4.93 4.91 8.74
C VAL A 137 5.27 4.12 7.48
N LEU A 138 5.28 4.78 6.32
CA LEU A 138 5.62 4.17 5.03
C LEU A 138 7.13 4.12 4.80
N ALA A 139 7.88 5.10 5.28
CA ALA A 139 9.33 5.18 5.09
C ALA A 139 10.10 4.16 5.94
N SER A 140 9.61 3.84 7.15
CA SER A 140 10.26 2.88 8.05
C SER A 140 10.60 1.54 7.38
N PRO A 141 9.66 0.79 6.76
CA PRO A 141 10.00 -0.45 6.06
C PRO A 141 10.87 -0.23 4.81
N LEU A 142 10.71 0.89 4.10
CA LEU A 142 11.53 1.20 2.92
C LEU A 142 13.01 1.35 3.28
N PHE A 143 13.33 2.06 4.36
CA PHE A 143 14.71 2.20 4.83
C PHE A 143 15.32 0.87 5.23
N ILE A 144 14.54 -0.01 5.86
CA ILE A 144 15.00 -1.33 6.26
C ILE A 144 15.29 -2.20 5.04
N PHE A 145 14.46 -2.12 4.00
CA PHE A 145 14.71 -2.85 2.76
C PHE A 145 15.90 -2.30 1.96
N LEU A 146 16.18 -1.00 2.05
CA LEU A 146 17.34 -0.38 1.41
C LEU A 146 18.67 -0.70 2.13
N SER A 147 18.62 -1.06 3.42
CA SER A 147 19.83 -1.39 4.20
C SER A 147 20.46 -2.76 3.87
N TYR A 148 20.18 -3.31 2.69
CA TYR A 148 20.74 -4.53 2.11
C TYR A 148 21.67 -4.16 0.96
#